data_AF-A0A1I6WTV6-F1
#
_entry.id   AF-A0A1I6WTV6-F1
#
_cell.length_a   1.000
_cell.length_b   1.000
_cell.length_c   1.000
_cell.angle_alpha   90.00
_cell.angle_beta   90.00
_cell.angle_gamma   90.00
#
_symmetry.space_group_name_H-M   'P 1'
#
loop_
_entity.id
_entity.type
_entity.pdbx_description
1 polymer ?
#
loop_
_entity_poly.entity_id
_entity_poly.type
_entity_poly.pdbx_seq_one_letter_code
_entity_poly.pdbx_strand_id
1 'polypeptide(L)'
;MLMVFAAGNDRRSQPDVTQNPSGAAFYPFIKPANANSGLYQFYATYGTDPNGDPSPDYAPTGPVDQSKIDFSKLDGFIVSVVAVNENKKIANFSNWCGVTAAWCIAAPGVNIYSTVQVGQGYSGFDANNNKILNGSNYGPLQGTSMAAPHVAGAAAVLRQAFPFLTAPQIAQTMFTTATHLGDGPANAPNAIYGWGLLNLGKAIDGPGQFTSTWTVNTTYNGQAYYGRFANDISGVGGLIKVGLGTLELAGTNTYAGGTAVLGGTLAVSRDANLGAAGTGLTLGGGTLEVLADGFATARPITLAGPGTLQIDLGTATFAGPIADGSQPGVLVKTGPGTAVLSAANTFTGGALVGTGTLALTATGSLTAPVLVGSAASFLNAGLVSGNVGNFGVLANSGTITGGLANAGLALNTGTVGGATNSGSLINAGTVAGGLTNTGTALNAGTIGGGVISSGILSNAGTIGGGVANTGLLATSSTISGGLTNAGTVLASAGRIDGPIANNAGLLAVSGSVAGTGPFANAAGATLAVTTGGSYSLAGPL
;
A
#
# COMPACT_ATOMS: atom_id res chain seq x y z
N MET A 1 -14.78 5.10 24.12
CA MET A 1 -14.18 5.11 25.46
C MET A 1 -13.68 3.70 25.75
N LEU A 2 -12.49 3.53 26.34
CA LEU A 2 -12.00 2.23 26.81
C LEU A 2 -12.18 2.17 28.33
N MET A 3 -12.70 1.07 28.85
CA MET A 3 -12.96 0.88 30.28
C MET A 3 -12.02 -0.19 30.84
N VAL A 4 -11.37 0.12 31.95
CA VAL A 4 -10.37 -0.76 32.59
C VAL A 4 -10.87 -1.11 33.98
N PHE A 5 -11.11 -2.40 34.25
CA PHE A 5 -11.67 -2.88 35.49
C PHE A 5 -10.74 -3.88 36.19
N ALA A 6 -10.64 -3.74 37.50
CA ALA A 6 -9.98 -4.71 38.36
C ALA A 6 -10.74 -6.04 38.34
N ALA A 7 -10.02 -7.17 38.30
CA ALA A 7 -10.63 -8.50 38.24
C ALA A 7 -11.22 -9.01 39.57
N GLY A 8 -10.95 -8.34 40.69
CA GLY A 8 -11.38 -8.75 42.04
C GLY A 8 -10.24 -9.36 42.87
N ASN A 9 -10.43 -9.41 44.19
CA ASN A 9 -9.38 -9.75 45.18
C ASN A 9 -9.78 -10.91 46.11
N ASP A 10 -10.75 -11.72 45.70
CA ASP A 10 -11.46 -12.67 46.57
C ASP A 10 -10.78 -14.04 46.63
N ARG A 11 -9.72 -14.26 45.85
CA ARG A 11 -9.13 -15.59 45.63
C ARG A 11 -8.60 -16.25 46.89
N ARG A 12 -8.11 -15.46 47.84
CA ARG A 12 -7.63 -15.98 49.13
C ARG A 12 -8.75 -16.64 49.93
N SER A 13 -9.97 -16.12 49.84
CA SER A 13 -11.14 -16.58 50.58
C SER A 13 -12.02 -17.56 49.79
N GLN A 14 -12.04 -17.46 48.46
CA GLN A 14 -12.96 -18.21 47.60
C GLN A 14 -12.24 -18.78 46.35
N PRO A 15 -11.25 -19.68 46.52
CA PRO A 15 -10.39 -20.11 45.42
C PRO A 15 -11.12 -20.82 44.26
N ASP A 16 -12.25 -21.46 44.56
CA ASP A 16 -13.04 -22.20 43.57
C ASP A 16 -13.87 -21.30 42.65
N VAL A 17 -14.41 -20.20 43.19
CA VAL A 17 -15.27 -19.25 42.46
C VAL A 17 -14.44 -18.21 41.70
N THR A 18 -13.24 -17.92 42.20
CA THR A 18 -12.33 -16.86 41.70
C THR A 18 -11.38 -17.34 40.60
N GLN A 19 -11.76 -18.43 39.92
CA GLN A 19 -11.20 -18.79 38.63
C GLN A 19 -11.62 -17.81 37.53
N ASN A 20 -12.59 -16.93 37.80
CA ASN A 20 -13.06 -15.87 36.92
C ASN A 20 -13.03 -14.51 37.63
N PRO A 21 -13.00 -13.38 36.88
CA PRO A 21 -13.15 -12.06 37.44
C PRO A 21 -14.55 -11.81 37.98
N SER A 22 -14.67 -10.83 38.88
CA SER A 22 -15.94 -10.33 39.40
C SER A 22 -16.29 -8.94 38.85
N GLY A 23 -17.55 -8.53 39.01
CA GLY A 23 -18.01 -7.18 38.68
C GLY A 23 -18.00 -6.85 37.17
N ALA A 24 -17.76 -5.58 36.85
CA ALA A 24 -17.90 -5.05 35.49
C ALA A 24 -16.89 -5.63 34.47
N ALA A 25 -15.77 -6.20 34.94
CA ALA A 25 -14.82 -6.90 34.07
C ALA A 25 -15.44 -8.10 33.34
N PHE A 26 -16.53 -8.66 33.89
CA PHE A 26 -17.23 -9.82 33.39
C PHE A 26 -18.29 -9.50 32.31
N TYR A 27 -18.70 -8.23 32.16
CA TYR A 27 -19.84 -7.87 31.31
C TYR A 27 -19.80 -8.41 29.86
N PRO A 28 -18.67 -8.40 29.13
CA PRO A 28 -18.63 -8.96 27.77
C PRO A 28 -18.99 -10.46 27.68
N PHE A 29 -18.84 -11.21 28.78
CA PHE A 29 -19.24 -12.62 28.85
C PHE A 29 -20.76 -12.79 29.01
N ILE A 30 -21.48 -11.76 29.43
CA ILE A 30 -22.92 -11.78 29.66
C ILE A 30 -23.65 -11.56 28.33
N LYS A 31 -24.00 -12.65 27.66
CA LYS A 31 -24.73 -12.65 26.38
C LYS A 31 -25.60 -13.88 26.24
N PRO A 32 -26.61 -13.88 25.35
CA PRO A 32 -27.56 -14.99 25.24
C PRO A 32 -26.91 -16.36 25.04
N ALA A 33 -25.80 -16.42 24.30
CA ALA A 33 -25.04 -17.65 24.05
C ALA A 33 -24.43 -18.29 25.30
N ASN A 34 -24.24 -17.51 26.37
CA ASN A 34 -23.67 -17.96 27.65
C ASN A 34 -24.72 -18.06 28.75
N ALA A 35 -26.01 -17.88 28.41
CA ALA A 35 -27.11 -18.05 29.34
C ALA A 35 -27.05 -19.47 29.94
N ASN A 36 -27.28 -19.56 31.25
CA ASN A 36 -27.22 -20.82 32.01
C ASN A 36 -25.83 -21.49 32.06
N SER A 37 -24.75 -20.75 31.79
CA SER A 37 -23.37 -21.23 31.99
C SER A 37 -23.03 -21.58 33.45
N GLY A 38 -23.87 -21.20 34.41
CA GLY A 38 -23.62 -21.37 35.84
C GLY A 38 -22.62 -20.35 36.43
N LEU A 39 -22.12 -19.42 35.61
CA LEU A 39 -21.12 -18.42 36.03
C LEU A 39 -21.72 -17.09 36.48
N TYR A 40 -22.97 -16.81 36.11
CA TYR A 40 -23.68 -15.61 36.50
C TYR A 40 -25.18 -15.89 36.63
N GLN A 41 -25.84 -15.07 37.46
CA GLN A 41 -27.28 -15.12 37.67
C GLN A 41 -27.78 -13.71 37.97
N PHE A 42 -28.81 -13.28 37.24
CA PHE A 42 -29.52 -12.03 37.51
C PHE A 42 -30.80 -12.31 38.30
N TYR A 43 -31.12 -11.37 39.19
CA TYR A 43 -32.32 -11.40 40.02
C TYR A 43 -33.13 -10.11 39.80
N ALA A 44 -34.46 -10.22 39.92
CA ALA A 44 -35.40 -9.16 39.56
C ALA A 44 -35.54 -8.10 40.67
N THR A 45 -35.47 -8.51 41.94
CA THR A 45 -35.46 -7.60 43.09
C THR A 45 -34.52 -8.10 44.18
N TYR A 46 -34.15 -7.22 45.12
CA TYR A 46 -33.62 -7.64 46.42
C TYR A 46 -34.57 -8.65 47.07
N GLY A 47 -34.03 -9.51 47.94
CA GLY A 47 -34.88 -10.35 48.77
C GLY A 47 -35.75 -9.47 49.65
N THR A 48 -36.87 -9.98 50.13
CA THR A 48 -37.68 -9.22 51.09
C THR A 48 -37.33 -9.66 52.51
N ASP A 49 -37.19 -8.69 53.41
CA ASP A 49 -37.11 -8.97 54.84
C ASP A 49 -38.47 -9.53 55.35
N PRO A 50 -38.58 -9.93 56.63
CA PRO A 50 -39.82 -10.48 57.18
C PRO A 50 -41.00 -9.50 57.19
N ASN A 51 -40.75 -8.21 56.94
CA ASN A 51 -41.77 -7.15 56.84
C ASN A 51 -42.20 -6.89 55.39
N GLY A 52 -41.58 -7.56 54.42
CA GLY A 52 -41.85 -7.37 52.99
C GLY A 52 -41.04 -6.25 52.35
N ASP A 53 -40.09 -5.65 53.07
CA ASP A 53 -39.25 -4.56 52.56
C ASP A 53 -38.07 -5.12 51.75
N PRO A 54 -37.72 -4.53 50.59
CA PRO A 54 -36.55 -4.94 49.82
C PRO A 54 -35.27 -4.82 50.67
N SER A 55 -34.62 -5.94 50.93
CA SER A 55 -33.40 -6.04 51.72
C SER A 55 -32.30 -6.83 50.99
N PRO A 56 -31.07 -6.31 50.94
CA PRO A 56 -29.92 -7.02 50.37
C PRO A 56 -29.49 -8.24 51.20
N ASP A 57 -29.99 -8.36 52.43
CA ASP A 57 -29.65 -9.45 53.36
C ASP A 57 -30.47 -10.74 53.10
N TYR A 58 -31.48 -10.67 52.23
CA TYR A 58 -32.37 -11.78 51.90
C TYR A 58 -32.18 -12.29 50.47
N ALA A 59 -32.47 -13.57 50.27
CA ALA A 59 -32.32 -14.23 48.97
C ALA A 59 -33.16 -13.48 47.91
N PRO A 60 -32.53 -12.96 46.85
CA PRO A 60 -33.21 -12.14 45.86
C PRO A 60 -34.24 -12.94 45.05
N THR A 61 -35.31 -12.27 44.60
CA THR A 61 -36.37 -12.93 43.81
C THR A 61 -35.99 -13.00 42.33
N GLY A 62 -36.19 -14.16 41.71
CA GLY A 62 -35.70 -14.49 40.37
C GLY A 62 -34.89 -15.79 40.37
N PRO A 63 -34.77 -16.47 39.22
CA PRO A 63 -33.87 -15.98 38.18
C PRO A 63 -34.58 -15.15 37.10
N VAL A 64 -33.94 -14.06 36.65
CA VAL A 64 -34.30 -13.38 35.41
C VAL A 64 -33.95 -14.27 34.22
N ASP A 65 -34.74 -14.21 33.15
CA ASP A 65 -34.46 -14.89 31.90
C ASP A 65 -33.19 -14.33 31.23
N GLN A 66 -32.07 -15.02 31.45
CA GLN A 66 -30.74 -14.58 31.04
C GLN A 66 -30.54 -14.61 29.53
N SER A 67 -31.39 -15.32 28.79
CA SER A 67 -31.35 -15.35 27.32
C SER A 67 -31.71 -14.01 26.69
N LYS A 68 -32.28 -13.08 27.47
CA LYS A 68 -32.69 -11.73 27.05
C LYS A 68 -31.66 -10.64 27.38
N ILE A 69 -30.56 -10.99 28.03
CA ILE A 69 -29.53 -10.03 28.45
C ILE A 69 -28.32 -10.14 27.52
N ASP A 70 -27.93 -9.01 26.91
CA ASP A 70 -26.84 -8.97 25.94
C ASP A 70 -25.94 -7.74 26.14
N PHE A 71 -24.71 -7.99 26.61
CA PHE A 71 -23.65 -7.01 26.74
C PHE A 71 -22.53 -7.18 25.69
N SER A 72 -22.75 -7.99 24.64
CA SER A 72 -21.75 -8.23 23.59
C SER A 72 -21.26 -6.96 22.89
N LYS A 73 -22.04 -5.87 22.91
CA LYS A 73 -21.61 -4.56 22.39
C LYS A 73 -20.42 -3.94 23.14
N LEU A 74 -20.09 -4.45 24.33
CA LEU A 74 -18.94 -4.04 25.11
C LEU A 74 -17.66 -4.82 24.75
N ASP A 75 -17.75 -5.80 23.83
CA ASP A 75 -16.60 -6.55 23.32
C ASP A 75 -15.54 -5.59 22.77
N GLY A 76 -14.31 -5.71 23.28
CA GLY A 76 -13.18 -4.84 22.92
C GLY A 76 -13.18 -3.46 23.59
N PHE A 77 -14.23 -3.07 24.33
CA PHE A 77 -14.28 -1.81 25.08
C PHE A 77 -13.99 -1.99 26.58
N ILE A 78 -13.88 -3.23 27.05
CA ILE A 78 -13.55 -3.58 28.43
C ILE A 78 -12.21 -4.30 28.49
N VAL A 79 -11.37 -3.93 29.46
CA VAL A 79 -10.15 -4.65 29.83
C VAL A 79 -10.27 -5.11 31.28
N SER A 80 -10.16 -6.42 31.49
CA SER A 80 -10.05 -7.04 32.81
C SER A 80 -8.58 -7.05 33.26
N VAL A 81 -8.31 -6.68 34.52
CA VAL A 81 -6.94 -6.55 35.02
C VAL A 81 -6.70 -7.39 36.25
N VAL A 82 -5.78 -8.35 36.14
CA VAL A 82 -5.28 -9.18 37.24
C VAL A 82 -3.97 -8.64 37.81
N ALA A 83 -3.68 -8.94 39.07
CA ALA A 83 -2.53 -8.42 39.79
C ALA A 83 -1.40 -9.44 39.87
N VAL A 84 -0.18 -9.01 39.54
CA VAL A 84 1.05 -9.78 39.78
C VAL A 84 1.95 -9.07 40.81
N ASN A 85 2.84 -9.85 41.43
CA ASN A 85 3.90 -9.33 42.30
C ASN A 85 5.19 -9.02 41.50
N GLU A 86 6.22 -8.54 42.20
CA GLU A 86 7.54 -8.21 41.63
C GLU A 86 8.20 -9.39 40.88
N ASN A 87 7.88 -10.62 41.28
CA ASN A 87 8.39 -11.86 40.68
C ASN A 87 7.52 -12.32 39.49
N LYS A 88 6.61 -11.47 38.99
CA LYS A 88 5.68 -11.75 37.89
C LYS A 88 4.73 -12.92 38.16
N LYS A 89 4.59 -13.35 39.41
CA LYS A 89 3.62 -14.38 39.82
C LYS A 89 2.28 -13.73 40.13
N ILE A 90 1.19 -14.42 39.81
CA ILE A 90 -0.16 -13.99 40.18
C ILE A 90 -0.22 -13.76 41.70
N ALA A 91 -0.76 -12.62 42.12
CA ALA A 91 -0.91 -12.32 43.54
C ALA A 91 -1.94 -13.28 44.16
N ASN A 92 -1.70 -13.73 45.40
CA ASN A 92 -2.55 -14.74 46.05
C ASN A 92 -4.01 -14.32 46.25
N PHE A 93 -4.28 -13.01 46.26
CA PHE A 93 -5.62 -12.44 46.33
C PHE A 93 -6.26 -12.24 44.96
N SER A 94 -5.49 -12.15 43.87
CA SER A 94 -6.04 -11.79 42.55
C SER A 94 -6.93 -12.91 42.04
N ASN A 95 -8.15 -12.56 41.64
CA ASN A 95 -8.96 -13.44 40.80
C ASN A 95 -8.20 -13.73 39.49
N TRP A 96 -8.52 -14.84 38.84
CA TRP A 96 -7.95 -15.21 37.55
C TRP A 96 -8.73 -14.62 36.39
N CYS A 97 -8.10 -14.51 35.23
CA CYS A 97 -8.75 -14.05 34.01
C CYS A 97 -9.91 -14.97 33.57
N GLY A 98 -9.81 -16.28 33.78
CA GLY A 98 -10.87 -17.25 33.51
C GLY A 98 -11.48 -17.09 32.12
N VAL A 99 -12.81 -17.05 32.07
CA VAL A 99 -13.58 -16.83 30.82
C VAL A 99 -13.32 -15.49 30.14
N THR A 100 -12.68 -14.54 30.83
CA THR A 100 -12.32 -13.23 30.28
C THR A 100 -10.93 -13.19 29.66
N ALA A 101 -10.21 -14.32 29.59
CA ALA A 101 -8.83 -14.39 29.11
C ALA A 101 -8.59 -13.58 27.81
N ALA A 102 -9.54 -13.60 26.88
CA ALA A 102 -9.47 -12.87 25.61
C ALA A 102 -9.44 -11.32 25.74
N TRP A 103 -9.93 -10.75 26.83
CA TRP A 103 -9.90 -9.31 27.13
C TRP A 103 -9.27 -9.00 28.50
N CYS A 104 -8.39 -9.89 28.97
CA CYS A 104 -7.73 -9.78 30.27
C CYS A 104 -6.21 -9.61 30.13
N ILE A 105 -5.61 -8.81 31.02
CA ILE A 105 -4.17 -8.56 31.06
C ILE A 105 -3.69 -8.47 32.51
N ALA A 106 -2.46 -8.88 32.77
CA ALA A 106 -1.81 -8.76 34.06
C ALA A 106 -1.03 -7.45 34.19
N ALA A 107 -1.03 -6.85 35.39
CA ALA A 107 -0.21 -5.69 35.71
C ALA A 107 0.29 -5.74 37.16
N PRO A 108 1.35 -4.98 37.53
CA PRO A 108 1.84 -4.91 38.90
C PRO A 108 0.74 -4.45 39.85
N GLY A 109 0.46 -5.24 40.89
CA GLY A 109 -0.61 -4.95 41.85
C GLY A 109 -0.25 -5.24 43.31
N VAL A 110 1.03 -5.44 43.63
CA VAL A 110 1.53 -5.68 44.99
C VAL A 110 2.55 -4.61 45.34
N ASN A 111 2.42 -3.99 46.52
CA ASN A 111 3.31 -2.93 47.02
C ASN A 111 3.45 -1.73 46.06
N ILE A 112 2.34 -1.32 45.43
CA ILE A 112 2.32 -0.19 44.50
C ILE A 112 2.28 1.11 45.29
N TYR A 113 3.33 1.90 45.15
CA TYR A 113 3.47 3.20 45.82
C TYR A 113 2.69 4.29 45.07
N SER A 114 1.78 4.97 45.76
CA SER A 114 1.00 6.06 45.16
C SER A 114 0.52 7.04 46.23
N THR A 115 -0.10 8.14 45.80
CA THR A 115 -0.65 9.16 46.69
C THR A 115 -1.80 8.63 47.55
N VAL A 116 -1.85 9.05 48.81
CA VAL A 116 -2.93 8.76 49.77
C VAL A 116 -3.44 10.07 50.40
N GLN A 117 -4.66 10.06 50.96
CA GLN A 117 -5.25 11.26 51.54
C GLN A 117 -4.48 11.76 52.78
N VAL A 118 -4.22 13.07 52.81
CA VAL A 118 -3.53 13.73 53.93
C VAL A 118 -4.41 13.76 55.18
N GLY A 119 -3.85 13.42 56.35
CA GLY A 119 -4.53 13.59 57.65
C GLY A 119 -5.60 12.55 58.01
N GLN A 120 -5.90 11.61 57.11
CA GLN A 120 -6.73 10.43 57.37
C GLN A 120 -5.79 9.23 57.37
N GLY A 121 -5.31 8.84 58.55
CA GLY A 121 -4.17 7.93 58.74
C GLY A 121 -4.18 6.70 57.83
N TYR A 122 -3.21 6.63 56.93
CA TYR A 122 -2.89 5.39 56.24
C TYR A 122 -1.90 4.60 57.10
N SER A 123 -2.36 3.50 57.71
CA SER A 123 -1.45 2.52 58.32
C SER A 123 -1.06 1.49 57.27
N GLY A 124 -0.03 1.80 56.48
CA GLY A 124 0.59 0.84 55.58
C GLY A 124 1.61 -0.01 56.32
N PHE A 125 2.04 -1.12 55.71
CA PHE A 125 3.13 -1.95 56.19
C PHE A 125 4.32 -1.87 55.21
N ASP A 126 5.55 -1.78 55.70
CA ASP A 126 6.76 -1.89 54.85
C ASP A 126 6.98 -3.34 54.35
N ALA A 127 8.02 -3.58 53.55
CA ALA A 127 8.37 -4.91 53.05
C ALA A 127 8.66 -5.96 54.15
N ASN A 128 8.84 -5.52 55.41
CA ASN A 128 9.07 -6.34 56.60
C ASN A 128 7.83 -6.40 57.52
N ASN A 129 6.67 -5.96 57.03
CA ASN A 129 5.42 -5.90 57.78
C ASN A 129 5.42 -4.91 58.97
N ASN A 130 6.28 -3.88 58.94
CA ASN A 130 6.29 -2.82 59.96
C ASN A 130 5.29 -1.72 59.64
N LYS A 131 4.53 -1.30 60.66
CA LYS A 131 3.52 -0.24 60.53
C LYS A 131 4.17 1.12 60.21
N ILE A 132 3.92 1.66 59.03
CA ILE A 132 4.28 3.02 58.65
C ILE A 132 3.18 3.96 59.14
N LEU A 133 3.50 4.92 60.02
CA LEU A 133 2.59 5.99 60.42
C LEU A 133 3.27 7.37 60.36
N ASN A 134 2.51 8.30 59.76
CA ASN A 134 2.57 9.77 59.80
C ASN A 134 3.59 10.54 58.94
N GLY A 135 3.05 11.31 57.99
CA GLY A 135 3.69 12.48 57.37
C GLY A 135 3.79 12.45 55.83
N SER A 136 3.71 11.27 55.23
CA SER A 136 3.82 11.11 53.77
C SER A 136 2.45 11.12 53.11
N ASN A 137 2.28 11.93 52.05
CA ASN A 137 1.12 11.88 51.16
C ASN A 137 1.18 10.69 50.19
N TYR A 138 2.06 9.72 50.45
CA TYR A 138 2.29 8.54 49.63
C TYR A 138 2.48 7.28 50.48
N GLY A 139 2.00 6.14 50.00
CA GLY A 139 2.16 4.83 50.64
C GLY A 139 1.96 3.66 49.67
N PRO A 140 2.46 2.45 50.02
CA PRO A 140 2.27 1.26 49.22
C PRO A 140 0.89 0.65 49.47
N LEU A 141 0.26 0.18 48.39
CA LEU A 141 -1.02 -0.51 48.39
C LEU A 141 -0.99 -1.75 47.49
N GLN A 142 -1.90 -2.69 47.73
CA GLN A 142 -2.01 -3.92 46.93
C GLN A 142 -3.47 -4.22 46.58
N GLY A 143 -3.65 -4.83 45.41
CA GLY A 143 -4.95 -5.19 44.87
C GLY A 143 -4.95 -5.16 43.35
N THR A 144 -5.90 -5.84 42.74
CA THR A 144 -6.24 -5.63 41.31
C THR A 144 -6.64 -4.16 41.05
N SER A 145 -7.13 -3.45 42.07
CA SER A 145 -7.36 -2.00 42.07
C SER A 145 -6.07 -1.17 41.86
N MET A 146 -4.90 -1.69 42.23
CA MET A 146 -3.60 -1.04 41.99
C MET A 146 -2.98 -1.49 40.67
N ALA A 147 -3.37 -2.65 40.15
CA ALA A 147 -2.98 -3.11 38.82
C ALA A 147 -3.73 -2.36 37.69
N ALA A 148 -5.04 -2.16 37.84
CA ALA A 148 -5.89 -1.46 36.87
C ALA A 148 -5.36 -0.07 36.41
N PRO A 149 -4.91 0.84 37.30
CA PRO A 149 -4.42 2.15 36.87
C PRO A 149 -3.14 2.09 36.02
N HIS A 150 -2.31 1.04 36.11
CA HIS A 150 -1.18 0.85 35.20
C HIS A 150 -1.66 0.63 33.76
N VAL A 151 -2.69 -0.20 33.58
CA VAL A 151 -3.29 -0.50 32.28
C VAL A 151 -4.03 0.73 31.74
N ALA A 152 -4.75 1.45 32.59
CA ALA A 152 -5.42 2.70 32.19
C ALA A 152 -4.40 3.78 31.76
N GLY A 153 -3.30 3.93 32.49
CA GLY A 153 -2.19 4.82 32.12
C GLY A 153 -1.54 4.43 30.79
N ALA A 154 -1.28 3.14 30.58
CA ALA A 154 -0.76 2.63 29.30
C ALA A 154 -1.72 2.92 28.14
N ALA A 155 -3.02 2.70 28.32
CA ALA A 155 -4.02 3.02 27.31
C ALA A 155 -4.03 4.52 26.97
N ALA A 156 -3.83 5.41 27.95
CA ALA A 156 -3.73 6.85 27.72
C ALA A 156 -2.48 7.21 26.90
N VAL A 157 -1.32 6.63 27.22
CA VAL A 157 -0.08 6.82 26.44
C VAL A 157 -0.26 6.34 24.99
N LEU A 158 -0.83 5.14 24.80
CA LEU A 158 -1.09 4.62 23.46
C LEU A 158 -2.09 5.49 22.69
N ARG A 159 -3.07 6.09 23.38
CA ARG A 159 -4.02 6.99 22.73
C ARG A 159 -3.39 8.31 22.30
N GLN A 160 -2.30 8.72 22.95
CA GLN A 160 -1.47 9.85 22.53
C GLN A 160 -0.53 9.46 21.37
N ALA A 161 0.11 8.29 21.43
CA ALA A 161 0.99 7.79 20.38
C ALA A 161 0.24 7.47 19.07
N PHE A 162 -0.98 6.93 19.21
CA PHE A 162 -1.83 6.50 18.10
C PHE A 162 -3.22 7.12 18.23
N PRO A 163 -3.36 8.44 18.04
CA PRO A 163 -4.64 9.14 18.23
C PRO A 163 -5.73 8.70 17.25
N PHE A 164 -5.33 8.05 16.17
CA PHE A 164 -6.21 7.53 15.13
C PHE A 164 -6.74 6.11 15.41
N LEU A 165 -6.22 5.40 16.42
CA LEU A 165 -6.74 4.07 16.79
C LEU A 165 -8.04 4.16 17.61
N THR A 166 -8.89 3.16 17.38
CA THR A 166 -10.13 2.94 18.17
C THR A 166 -9.81 2.34 19.54
N ALA A 167 -10.74 2.43 20.49
CA ALA A 167 -10.56 1.82 21.82
C ALA A 167 -10.26 0.30 21.76
N PRO A 168 -10.98 -0.51 20.94
CA PRO A 168 -10.63 -1.92 20.76
C PRO A 168 -9.23 -2.17 20.20
N GLN A 169 -8.76 -1.33 19.28
CA GLN A 169 -7.40 -1.43 18.74
C GLN A 169 -6.33 -1.07 19.79
N ILE A 170 -6.59 -0.08 20.65
CA ILE A 170 -5.70 0.25 21.78
C ILE A 170 -5.64 -0.92 22.77
N ALA A 171 -6.79 -1.52 23.13
CA ALA A 171 -6.83 -2.70 24.00
C ALA A 171 -6.05 -3.87 23.39
N GLN A 172 -6.32 -4.19 22.13
CA GLN A 172 -5.61 -5.26 21.42
C GLN A 172 -4.12 -4.98 21.23
N THR A 173 -3.72 -3.71 21.10
CA THR A 173 -2.29 -3.35 21.10
C THR A 173 -1.64 -3.71 22.43
N MET A 174 -2.26 -3.40 23.56
CA MET A 174 -1.75 -3.80 24.88
C MET A 174 -1.72 -5.32 25.05
N PHE A 175 -2.76 -6.02 24.60
CA PHE A 175 -2.88 -7.47 24.68
C PHE A 175 -1.81 -8.19 23.87
N THR A 176 -1.69 -7.86 22.59
CA THR A 176 -0.79 -8.57 21.65
C THR A 176 0.69 -8.22 21.83
N THR A 177 0.99 -7.24 22.68
CA THR A 177 2.36 -6.87 23.06
C THR A 177 2.72 -7.25 24.48
N ALA A 178 1.77 -7.80 25.26
CA ALA A 178 2.02 -8.25 26.62
C ALA A 178 3.16 -9.29 26.66
N THR A 179 3.93 -9.26 27.75
CA THR A 179 4.93 -10.28 28.04
C THR A 179 4.19 -11.53 28.49
N HIS A 180 4.27 -12.60 27.70
CA HIS A 180 3.62 -13.87 28.01
C HIS A 180 4.01 -14.37 29.41
N LEU A 181 3.02 -14.85 30.16
CA LEU A 181 3.16 -15.46 31.49
C LEU A 181 2.27 -16.69 31.58
N GLY A 182 2.72 -17.72 32.30
CA GLY A 182 1.98 -18.96 32.48
C GLY A 182 2.26 -19.98 31.38
N ASP A 183 1.35 -20.94 31.24
CA ASP A 183 1.47 -22.03 30.26
C ASP A 183 0.75 -21.68 28.94
N GLY A 184 1.09 -22.42 27.88
CA GLY A 184 0.46 -22.31 26.56
C GLY A 184 1.29 -21.52 25.55
N PRO A 185 0.72 -21.24 24.37
CA PRO A 185 1.44 -20.54 23.31
C PRO A 185 1.53 -19.04 23.59
N ALA A 186 2.68 -18.43 23.28
CA ALA A 186 2.97 -17.03 23.60
C ALA A 186 2.06 -16.01 22.88
N ASN A 187 1.37 -16.42 21.82
CA ASN A 187 0.49 -15.60 20.99
C ASN A 187 -1.01 -15.83 21.27
N ALA A 188 -1.34 -16.44 22.42
CA ALA A 188 -2.71 -16.60 22.87
C ALA A 188 -2.83 -16.30 24.38
N PRO A 189 -4.00 -15.82 24.83
CA PRO A 189 -4.24 -15.62 26.25
C PRO A 189 -4.47 -16.94 26.98
N ASN A 190 -4.14 -16.99 28.27
CA ASN A 190 -4.48 -18.11 29.16
C ASN A 190 -5.41 -17.69 30.30
N ALA A 191 -5.98 -18.68 31.00
CA ALA A 191 -6.96 -18.46 32.04
C ALA A 191 -6.43 -17.74 33.28
N ILE A 192 -5.12 -17.72 33.53
CA ILE A 192 -4.55 -17.10 34.76
C ILE A 192 -4.19 -15.64 34.52
N TYR A 193 -3.38 -15.38 33.49
CA TYR A 193 -2.78 -14.08 33.21
C TYR A 193 -3.41 -13.35 32.02
N GLY A 194 -4.38 -13.99 31.34
CA GLY A 194 -4.93 -13.46 30.10
C GLY A 194 -3.82 -13.40 29.07
N TRP A 195 -3.66 -12.25 28.42
CA TRP A 195 -2.59 -12.00 27.46
C TRP A 195 -1.18 -11.94 28.06
N GLY A 196 -1.05 -11.87 29.39
CA GLY A 196 0.23 -11.78 30.09
C GLY A 196 0.44 -10.41 30.72
N LEU A 197 1.69 -10.11 31.09
CA LEU A 197 2.06 -8.86 31.77
C LEU A 197 2.14 -7.69 30.79
N LEU A 198 1.43 -6.60 31.09
CA LEU A 198 1.49 -5.33 30.37
C LEU A 198 2.94 -4.93 30.03
N ASN A 199 3.19 -4.68 28.75
CA ASN A 199 4.48 -4.22 28.25
C ASN A 199 4.29 -2.94 27.43
N LEU A 200 4.21 -1.79 28.12
CA LEU A 200 4.01 -0.51 27.46
C LEU A 200 5.16 -0.17 26.48
N GLY A 201 6.39 -0.57 26.82
CA GLY A 201 7.56 -0.36 25.95
C GLY A 201 7.43 -1.04 24.60
N LYS A 202 6.89 -2.27 24.56
CA LYS A 202 6.54 -2.93 23.29
C LYS A 202 5.28 -2.34 22.67
N ALA A 203 4.27 -1.98 23.47
CA ALA A 203 2.99 -1.47 22.97
C ALA A 203 3.11 -0.14 22.20
N ILE A 204 4.05 0.75 22.56
CA ILE A 204 4.26 2.02 21.85
C ILE A 204 4.82 1.85 20.44
N ASP A 205 5.30 0.65 20.08
CA ASP A 205 5.76 0.28 18.74
C ASP A 205 4.63 -0.31 17.89
N GLY A 206 3.37 -0.23 18.35
CA GLY A 206 2.19 -0.73 17.64
C GLY A 206 1.78 -2.15 18.06
N PRO A 207 0.82 -2.79 17.38
CA PRO A 207 0.33 -4.12 17.74
C PRO A 207 1.40 -5.20 17.52
N GLY A 208 1.33 -6.31 18.26
CA GLY A 208 2.17 -7.50 18.03
C GLY A 208 1.47 -8.60 17.22
N GLN A 209 0.16 -8.48 17.02
CA GLN A 209 -0.65 -9.45 16.30
C GLN A 209 -1.95 -8.83 15.79
N PHE A 210 -2.40 -9.27 14.61
CA PHE A 210 -3.76 -9.10 14.11
C PHE A 210 -4.55 -10.39 14.36
N THR A 211 -5.30 -10.43 15.47
CA THR A 211 -6.21 -11.54 15.80
C THR A 211 -7.41 -11.62 14.86
N SER A 212 -7.71 -10.51 14.19
CA SER A 212 -8.69 -10.36 13.11
C SER A 212 -8.22 -9.24 12.17
N THR A 213 -8.86 -9.06 11.01
CA THR A 213 -8.50 -7.99 10.08
C THR A 213 -8.75 -6.61 10.68
N TRP A 214 -7.73 -5.76 10.67
CA TRP A 214 -7.80 -4.41 11.19
C TRP A 214 -8.02 -3.38 10.09
N THR A 215 -9.05 -2.56 10.25
CA THR A 215 -9.15 -1.29 9.50
C THR A 215 -8.47 -0.19 10.30
N VAL A 216 -7.32 0.30 9.81
CA VAL A 216 -6.58 1.41 10.42
C VAL A 216 -6.87 2.68 9.63
N ASN A 217 -7.67 3.57 10.22
CA ASN A 217 -7.99 4.88 9.66
C ASN A 217 -7.04 5.92 10.23
N THR A 218 -6.05 6.38 9.46
CA THR A 218 -5.06 7.39 9.90
C THR A 218 -5.58 8.83 9.83
N THR A 219 -6.90 9.04 9.72
CA THR A 219 -7.54 10.34 9.91
C THR A 219 -8.09 10.46 11.33
N TYR A 220 -7.72 11.53 12.03
CA TYR A 220 -8.30 11.86 13.34
C TYR A 220 -8.66 13.35 13.40
N ASN A 221 -9.89 13.66 13.83
CA ASN A 221 -10.44 15.03 13.84
C ASN A 221 -10.27 15.76 12.49
N GLY A 222 -10.46 15.04 11.38
CA GLY A 222 -10.33 15.57 10.02
C GLY A 222 -8.89 15.79 9.52
N GLN A 223 -7.88 15.45 10.32
CA GLN A 223 -6.46 15.65 9.98
C GLN A 223 -5.77 14.33 9.66
N ALA A 224 -4.78 14.39 8.77
CA ALA A 224 -3.90 13.27 8.43
C ALA A 224 -2.83 13.07 9.51
N TYR A 225 -2.69 11.85 10.03
CA TYR A 225 -1.65 11.49 11.01
C TYR A 225 -0.62 10.54 10.41
N TYR A 226 0.62 10.70 10.85
CA TYR A 226 1.65 9.69 10.69
C TYR A 226 1.58 8.71 11.86
N GLY A 227 1.56 7.42 11.55
CA GLY A 227 1.69 6.33 12.52
C GLY A 227 2.77 5.36 12.10
N ARG A 228 3.50 4.81 13.06
CA ARG A 228 4.54 3.81 12.81
C ARG A 228 4.29 2.57 13.66
N PHE A 229 4.16 1.41 13.03
CA PHE A 229 4.15 0.11 13.70
C PHE A 229 5.49 -0.57 13.45
N ALA A 230 6.33 -0.62 14.49
CA ALA A 230 7.68 -1.15 14.45
C ALA A 230 7.78 -2.60 14.98
N ASN A 231 6.76 -3.09 15.68
CA ASN A 231 6.69 -4.49 16.08
C ASN A 231 6.56 -5.44 14.88
N ASP A 232 7.06 -6.67 15.05
CA ASP A 232 6.72 -7.79 14.19
C ASP A 232 5.26 -8.20 14.46
N ILE A 233 4.39 -8.04 13.46
CA ILE A 233 2.96 -8.31 13.57
C ILE A 233 2.64 -9.68 12.99
N SER A 234 2.11 -10.57 13.82
CA SER A 234 1.66 -11.92 13.44
C SER A 234 0.12 -12.04 13.36
N GLY A 235 -0.41 -13.25 13.15
CA GLY A 235 -1.83 -13.56 13.34
C GLY A 235 -2.61 -13.85 12.06
N VAL A 236 -3.88 -14.24 12.23
CA VAL A 236 -4.74 -14.65 11.11
C VAL A 236 -5.37 -13.48 10.36
N GLY A 237 -5.42 -12.31 10.98
CA GLY A 237 -5.99 -11.10 10.41
C GLY A 237 -5.13 -10.46 9.31
N GLY A 238 -5.73 -9.51 8.59
CA GLY A 238 -5.04 -8.64 7.64
C GLY A 238 -5.02 -7.18 8.07
N LEU A 239 -4.46 -6.32 7.21
CA LEU A 239 -4.50 -4.87 7.36
C LEU A 239 -5.33 -4.24 6.24
N ILE A 240 -6.27 -3.37 6.60
CA ILE A 240 -6.95 -2.45 5.70
C ILE A 240 -6.56 -1.03 6.11
N LYS A 241 -5.70 -0.39 5.32
CA LYS A 241 -5.27 0.98 5.51
C LYS A 241 -6.25 1.94 4.82
N VAL A 242 -6.85 2.82 5.60
CA VAL A 242 -7.73 3.92 5.15
C VAL A 242 -7.30 5.24 5.80
N GLY A 243 -8.03 6.32 5.51
CA GLY A 243 -7.72 7.65 6.03
C GLY A 243 -6.59 8.33 5.25
N LEU A 244 -6.42 9.63 5.49
CA LEU A 244 -5.61 10.53 4.67
C LEU A 244 -4.11 10.44 5.00
N GLY A 245 -3.76 10.02 6.21
CA GLY A 245 -2.37 10.01 6.68
C GLY A 245 -1.57 8.78 6.29
N THR A 246 -0.32 8.73 6.76
CA THR A 246 0.64 7.65 6.47
C THR A 246 0.70 6.66 7.62
N LEU A 247 0.68 5.36 7.29
CA LEU A 247 1.05 4.30 8.22
C LEU A 247 2.35 3.65 7.72
N GLU A 248 3.41 3.69 8.51
CA GLU A 248 4.64 2.95 8.25
C GLU A 248 4.60 1.60 8.97
N LEU A 249 4.87 0.52 8.24
CA LEU A 249 5.14 -0.80 8.81
C LEU A 249 6.64 -1.08 8.72
N ALA A 250 7.32 -1.12 9.86
CA ALA A 250 8.76 -1.34 9.94
C ALA A 250 9.17 -2.75 10.40
N GLY A 251 8.25 -3.48 11.05
CA GLY A 251 8.46 -4.84 11.52
C GLY A 251 8.50 -5.90 10.41
N THR A 252 9.00 -7.08 10.74
CA THR A 252 8.94 -8.30 9.90
C THR A 252 7.62 -9.00 10.18
N ASN A 253 6.63 -8.73 9.34
CA ASN A 253 5.26 -9.12 9.57
C ASN A 253 4.93 -10.48 8.96
N THR A 254 4.13 -11.25 9.69
CA THR A 254 3.70 -12.61 9.34
C THR A 254 2.18 -12.80 9.42
N TYR A 255 1.42 -11.71 9.53
CA TYR A 255 -0.03 -11.77 9.50
C TYR A 255 -0.54 -12.33 8.16
N ALA A 256 -1.57 -13.18 8.21
CA ALA A 256 -1.97 -14.02 7.08
C ALA A 256 -3.16 -13.47 6.27
N GLY A 257 -3.87 -12.45 6.75
CA GLY A 257 -5.07 -11.93 6.10
C GLY A 257 -4.82 -10.98 4.93
N GLY A 258 -3.56 -10.75 4.53
CA GLY A 258 -3.19 -9.85 3.46
C GLY A 258 -3.28 -8.35 3.81
N THR A 259 -3.01 -7.52 2.82
CA THR A 259 -2.91 -6.06 2.97
C THR A 259 -3.74 -5.36 1.91
N ALA A 260 -4.57 -4.40 2.32
CA ALA A 260 -5.32 -3.52 1.43
C ALA A 260 -5.02 -2.06 1.77
N VAL A 261 -4.69 -1.25 0.76
CA VAL A 261 -4.46 0.19 0.87
C VAL A 261 -5.55 0.91 0.10
N LEU A 262 -6.57 1.35 0.83
CA LEU A 262 -7.79 1.95 0.28
C LEU A 262 -7.82 3.49 0.46
N GLY A 263 -6.82 4.06 1.13
CA GLY A 263 -6.66 5.51 1.25
C GLY A 263 -5.38 5.92 1.99
N GLY A 264 -4.90 7.13 1.69
CA GLY A 264 -3.65 7.66 2.21
C GLY A 264 -2.45 6.81 1.80
N THR A 265 -1.42 6.76 2.65
CA THR A 265 -0.18 6.06 2.34
C THR A 265 0.12 4.91 3.29
N LEU A 266 0.52 3.77 2.76
CA LEU A 266 1.18 2.69 3.49
C LEU A 266 2.66 2.69 3.09
N ALA A 267 3.55 3.01 4.03
CA ALA A 267 4.98 3.09 3.80
C ALA A 267 5.69 1.81 4.27
N VAL A 268 6.55 1.27 3.40
CA VAL A 268 7.30 0.03 3.64
C VAL A 268 8.72 0.13 3.09
N SER A 269 9.65 -0.64 3.65
CA SER A 269 11.04 -0.74 3.17
C SER A 269 11.38 -2.13 2.61
N ARG A 270 10.59 -3.16 2.93
CA ARG A 270 10.80 -4.55 2.49
C ARG A 270 9.47 -5.28 2.32
N ASP A 271 9.42 -6.30 1.47
CA ASP A 271 8.19 -7.10 1.25
C ASP A 271 7.65 -7.72 2.54
N ALA A 272 8.55 -8.13 3.45
CA ALA A 272 8.17 -8.68 4.74
C ALA A 272 7.41 -7.69 5.64
N ASN A 273 7.37 -6.40 5.32
CA ASN A 273 6.49 -5.45 6.03
C ASN A 273 5.00 -5.67 5.67
N LEU A 274 4.69 -6.30 4.53
CA LEU A 274 3.32 -6.44 4.00
C LEU A 274 2.58 -7.70 4.49
N GLY A 275 3.16 -8.43 5.45
CA GLY A 275 2.57 -9.64 6.03
C GLY A 275 3.19 -10.93 5.47
N ALA A 276 2.55 -12.07 5.72
CA ALA A 276 3.04 -13.38 5.27
C ALA A 276 3.22 -13.43 3.74
N ALA A 277 4.31 -14.00 3.24
CA ALA A 277 4.54 -14.14 1.81
C ALA A 277 3.38 -14.88 1.11
N GLY A 278 3.07 -14.49 -0.12
CA GLY A 278 1.98 -15.09 -0.91
C GLY A 278 0.58 -14.56 -0.61
N THR A 279 0.39 -13.75 0.43
CA THR A 279 -0.88 -13.02 0.61
C THR A 279 -0.94 -11.83 -0.35
N GLY A 280 -2.09 -11.62 -0.99
CA GLY A 280 -2.28 -10.56 -1.97
C GLY A 280 -2.18 -9.15 -1.37
N LEU A 281 -1.88 -8.18 -2.23
CA LEU A 281 -1.93 -6.75 -1.94
C LEU A 281 -3.04 -6.09 -2.77
N THR A 282 -3.95 -5.37 -2.14
CA THR A 282 -5.00 -4.61 -2.85
C THR A 282 -4.70 -3.12 -2.75
N LEU A 283 -4.73 -2.41 -3.89
CA LEU A 283 -4.68 -0.94 -3.94
C LEU A 283 -6.01 -0.42 -4.48
N GLY A 284 -6.73 0.38 -3.71
CA GLY A 284 -8.09 0.86 -4.04
C GLY A 284 -8.29 2.33 -3.69
N GLY A 285 -7.40 3.19 -4.16
CA GLY A 285 -7.39 4.63 -3.91
C GLY A 285 -6.22 5.12 -3.04
N GLY A 286 -5.41 4.21 -2.51
CA GLY A 286 -4.24 4.54 -1.68
C GLY A 286 -2.89 4.40 -2.39
N THR A 287 -1.85 4.78 -1.66
CA THR A 287 -0.45 4.73 -2.08
C THR A 287 0.32 3.67 -1.30
N LEU A 288 0.99 2.77 -2.01
CA LEU A 288 2.12 2.02 -1.46
C LEU A 288 3.39 2.84 -1.69
N GLU A 289 3.99 3.31 -0.61
CA GLU A 289 5.26 4.04 -0.62
C GLU A 289 6.40 3.08 -0.27
N VAL A 290 7.39 3.01 -1.14
CA VAL A 290 8.59 2.18 -0.99
C VAL A 290 9.76 3.10 -0.64
N LEU A 291 10.21 2.98 0.61
CA LEU A 291 11.20 3.86 1.23
C LEU A 291 12.66 3.49 0.89
N ALA A 292 12.90 2.26 0.43
CA ALA A 292 14.24 1.70 0.29
C ALA A 292 14.51 1.16 -1.12
N ASP A 293 15.78 1.25 -1.53
CA ASP A 293 16.27 0.60 -2.75
C ASP A 293 16.27 -0.93 -2.60
N GLY A 294 16.14 -1.63 -3.73
CA GLY A 294 16.17 -3.09 -3.78
C GLY A 294 14.91 -3.78 -3.26
N PHE A 295 13.82 -3.04 -3.03
CA PHE A 295 12.53 -3.65 -2.71
C PHE A 295 12.11 -4.62 -3.82
N ALA A 296 11.69 -5.82 -3.46
CA ALA A 296 11.19 -6.80 -4.41
C ALA A 296 10.02 -7.58 -3.82
N THR A 297 8.94 -7.71 -4.57
CA THR A 297 7.75 -8.49 -4.18
C THR A 297 7.27 -9.37 -5.32
N ALA A 298 6.90 -10.61 -5.00
CA ALA A 298 6.24 -11.53 -5.91
C ALA A 298 4.71 -11.60 -5.68
N ARG A 299 4.17 -10.76 -4.79
CA ARG A 299 2.75 -10.77 -4.45
C ARG A 299 1.92 -10.34 -5.65
N PRO A 300 0.79 -11.01 -5.94
CA PRO A 300 -0.18 -10.47 -6.86
C PRO A 300 -0.76 -9.16 -6.29
N ILE A 301 -0.92 -8.16 -7.15
CA ILE A 301 -1.53 -6.87 -6.80
C ILE A 301 -2.88 -6.75 -7.48
N THR A 302 -3.92 -6.46 -6.72
CA THR A 302 -5.25 -6.16 -7.23
C THR A 302 -5.50 -4.65 -7.18
N LEU A 303 -5.83 -4.05 -8.31
CA LEU A 303 -6.23 -2.65 -8.42
C LEU A 303 -7.76 -2.53 -8.31
N ALA A 304 -8.26 -2.23 -7.12
CA ALA A 304 -9.68 -1.98 -6.84
C ALA A 304 -10.07 -0.51 -7.08
N GLY A 305 -9.58 0.08 -8.18
CA GLY A 305 -9.60 1.51 -8.48
C GLY A 305 -8.20 2.03 -8.83
N PRO A 306 -7.94 3.35 -8.73
CA PRO A 306 -6.59 3.88 -8.85
C PRO A 306 -5.70 3.37 -7.71
N GLY A 307 -4.53 2.82 -8.04
CA GLY A 307 -3.52 2.42 -7.06
C GLY A 307 -2.19 3.09 -7.35
N THR A 308 -1.59 3.71 -6.34
CA THR A 308 -0.31 4.41 -6.51
C THR A 308 0.84 3.57 -5.97
N LEU A 309 1.88 3.42 -6.78
CA LEU A 309 3.22 3.00 -6.38
C LEU A 309 4.10 4.24 -6.31
N GLN A 310 4.51 4.63 -5.11
CA GLN A 310 5.47 5.71 -4.89
C GLN A 310 6.82 5.09 -4.56
N ILE A 311 7.83 5.32 -5.39
CA ILE A 311 9.18 4.79 -5.18
C ILE A 311 10.11 5.95 -4.86
N ASP A 312 10.52 6.05 -3.60
CA ASP A 312 11.28 7.21 -3.11
C ASP A 312 12.76 7.14 -3.48
N LEU A 313 13.30 5.92 -3.54
CA LEU A 313 14.72 5.70 -3.78
C LEU A 313 14.95 4.44 -4.62
N GLY A 314 15.93 4.52 -5.52
CA GLY A 314 16.45 3.36 -6.23
C GLY A 314 15.39 2.64 -7.07
N THR A 315 15.38 1.30 -6.98
CA THR A 315 14.53 0.43 -7.77
C THR A 315 13.68 -0.49 -6.89
N ALA A 316 12.38 -0.57 -7.21
CA ALA A 316 11.43 -1.51 -6.64
C ALA A 316 10.91 -2.46 -7.72
N THR A 317 11.04 -3.77 -7.51
CA THR A 317 10.62 -4.82 -8.45
C THR A 317 9.31 -5.47 -8.02
N PHE A 318 8.33 -5.44 -8.92
CA PHE A 318 7.02 -6.07 -8.78
C PHE A 318 6.96 -7.27 -9.74
N ALA A 319 7.25 -8.44 -9.21
CA ALA A 319 7.33 -9.70 -9.93
C ALA A 319 6.03 -10.50 -9.94
N GLY A 320 5.06 -10.14 -9.09
CA GLY A 320 3.70 -10.66 -9.18
C GLY A 320 2.86 -9.90 -10.21
N PRO A 321 1.82 -10.51 -10.79
CA PRO A 321 0.95 -9.84 -11.74
C PRO A 321 0.14 -8.74 -11.05
N ILE A 322 -0.02 -7.60 -11.73
CA ILE A 322 -0.98 -6.56 -11.38
C ILE A 322 -2.24 -6.76 -12.24
N ALA A 323 -3.41 -6.87 -11.60
CA ALA A 323 -4.69 -7.12 -12.26
C ALA A 323 -5.79 -6.22 -11.72
N ASP A 324 -6.87 -6.09 -12.48
CA ASP A 324 -8.08 -5.39 -12.03
C ASP A 324 -8.72 -6.08 -10.83
N GLY A 325 -9.39 -5.30 -9.99
CA GLY A 325 -10.40 -5.79 -9.05
C GLY A 325 -11.75 -5.98 -9.76
N SER A 326 -12.83 -5.55 -9.12
CA SER A 326 -14.17 -5.61 -9.72
C SER A 326 -14.42 -4.58 -10.83
N GLN A 327 -13.53 -3.61 -10.99
CA GLN A 327 -13.60 -2.54 -11.99
C GLN A 327 -12.21 -2.30 -12.59
N PRO A 328 -12.11 -1.70 -13.79
CA PRO A 328 -10.84 -1.29 -14.37
C PRO A 328 -10.01 -0.45 -13.39
N GLY A 329 -8.82 -0.96 -13.05
CA GLY A 329 -7.85 -0.31 -12.18
C GLY A 329 -6.86 0.53 -12.97
N VAL A 330 -6.44 1.65 -12.38
CA VAL A 330 -5.40 2.52 -12.93
C VAL A 330 -4.15 2.37 -12.08
N LEU A 331 -3.03 2.06 -12.70
CA LEU A 331 -1.73 2.07 -12.02
C LEU A 331 -1.12 3.47 -12.11
N VAL A 332 -0.78 4.07 -10.97
CA VAL A 332 -0.09 5.36 -10.92
C VAL A 332 1.31 5.15 -10.36
N LYS A 333 2.34 5.56 -11.10
CA LYS A 333 3.73 5.58 -10.65
C LYS A 333 4.15 7.00 -10.29
N THR A 334 4.62 7.19 -9.06
CA THR A 334 5.17 8.46 -8.54
C THR A 334 6.49 8.22 -7.77
N GLY A 335 7.09 9.29 -7.27
CA GLY A 335 8.41 9.26 -6.64
C GLY A 335 9.54 9.16 -7.67
N PRO A 336 10.75 9.64 -7.34
CA PRO A 336 11.86 9.74 -8.29
C PRO A 336 12.46 8.37 -8.68
N GLY A 337 12.22 7.31 -7.91
CA GLY A 337 12.76 5.97 -8.16
C GLY A 337 12.10 5.24 -9.33
N THR A 338 12.54 4.00 -9.55
CA THR A 338 12.08 3.12 -10.63
C THR A 338 11.16 2.03 -10.10
N ALA A 339 9.97 1.87 -10.69
CA ALA A 339 9.15 0.67 -10.52
C ALA A 339 9.37 -0.27 -11.71
N VAL A 340 9.83 -1.49 -11.45
CA VAL A 340 10.04 -2.53 -12.45
C VAL A 340 8.88 -3.52 -12.38
N LEU A 341 8.18 -3.75 -13.50
CA LEU A 341 7.18 -4.79 -13.62
C LEU A 341 7.75 -5.94 -14.47
N SER A 342 7.78 -7.15 -13.91
CA SER A 342 8.34 -8.32 -14.60
C SER A 342 7.34 -9.42 -14.96
N ALA A 343 6.12 -9.35 -14.42
CA ALA A 343 5.02 -10.24 -14.79
C ALA A 343 4.19 -9.69 -15.95
N ALA A 344 3.33 -10.56 -16.52
CA ALA A 344 2.25 -10.13 -17.37
C ALA A 344 1.16 -9.46 -16.52
N ASN A 345 0.92 -8.17 -16.77
CA ASN A 345 -0.08 -7.40 -16.03
C ASN A 345 -1.33 -7.22 -16.90
N THR A 346 -2.49 -7.41 -16.29
CA THR A 346 -3.78 -7.52 -16.98
C THR A 346 -4.77 -6.43 -16.59
N PHE A 347 -4.39 -5.48 -15.73
CA PHE A 347 -5.23 -4.33 -15.42
C PHE A 347 -5.54 -3.52 -16.68
N THR A 348 -6.75 -2.97 -16.79
CA THR A 348 -7.27 -2.41 -18.04
C THR A 348 -7.44 -0.89 -18.04
N GLY A 349 -7.42 -0.24 -16.88
CA GLY A 349 -7.63 1.22 -16.75
C GLY A 349 -6.47 2.10 -17.19
N GLY A 350 -5.29 1.52 -17.45
CA GLY A 350 -4.10 2.23 -17.91
C GLY A 350 -3.06 2.46 -16.82
N ALA A 351 -1.85 2.82 -17.27
CA ALA A 351 -0.73 3.18 -16.41
C ALA A 351 -0.36 4.66 -16.61
N LEU A 352 -0.33 5.43 -15.52
CA LEU A 352 0.15 6.80 -15.50
C LEU A 352 1.51 6.85 -14.82
N VAL A 353 2.53 7.33 -15.53
CA VAL A 353 3.86 7.59 -14.96
C VAL A 353 3.96 9.09 -14.71
N GLY A 354 3.73 9.51 -13.46
CA GLY A 354 3.76 10.92 -13.08
C GLY A 354 5.18 11.45 -12.92
N THR A 355 6.02 10.71 -12.18
CA THR A 355 7.43 11.03 -11.94
C THR A 355 8.27 9.75 -11.81
N GLY A 356 9.60 9.91 -11.96
CA GLY A 356 10.55 8.80 -11.93
C GLY A 356 10.36 7.87 -13.12
N THR A 357 10.61 6.58 -12.92
CA THR A 357 10.63 5.61 -14.03
C THR A 357 9.64 4.46 -13.80
N LEU A 358 8.87 4.12 -14.82
CA LEU A 358 8.25 2.80 -14.94
C LEU A 358 9.08 1.97 -15.92
N ALA A 359 9.40 0.74 -15.57
CA ALA A 359 10.19 -0.15 -16.42
C ALA A 359 9.49 -1.50 -16.58
N LEU A 360 9.41 -2.01 -17.81
CA LEU A 360 9.05 -3.40 -18.09
C LEU A 360 10.31 -4.20 -18.37
N THR A 361 10.45 -5.35 -17.72
CA THR A 361 11.44 -6.36 -18.14
C THR A 361 11.00 -7.05 -19.44
N ALA A 362 11.85 -7.90 -20.02
CA ALA A 362 11.51 -8.67 -21.22
C ALA A 362 10.29 -9.59 -21.05
N THR A 363 10.03 -10.08 -19.84
CA THR A 363 8.84 -10.89 -19.51
C THR A 363 7.65 -10.05 -19.05
N GLY A 364 7.88 -8.76 -18.79
CA GLY A 364 6.84 -7.83 -18.36
C GLY A 364 5.90 -7.50 -19.52
N SER A 365 4.60 -7.43 -19.23
CA SER A 365 3.65 -6.91 -20.21
C SER A 365 2.57 -6.01 -19.59
N LEU A 366 2.03 -5.12 -20.42
CA LEU A 366 0.90 -4.26 -20.12
C LEU A 366 -0.14 -4.40 -21.22
N THR A 367 -1.35 -4.82 -20.87
CA THR A 367 -2.48 -4.83 -21.80
C THR A 367 -3.05 -3.42 -22.03
N ALA A 368 -2.99 -2.56 -21.00
CA ALA A 368 -3.58 -1.23 -21.02
C ALA A 368 -2.65 -0.15 -21.59
N PRO A 369 -3.20 1.04 -21.95
CA PRO A 369 -2.42 2.18 -22.38
C PRO A 369 -1.46 2.70 -21.31
N VAL A 370 -0.37 3.34 -21.74
CA VAL A 370 0.61 4.01 -20.87
C VAL A 370 0.65 5.49 -21.19
N LEU A 371 0.59 6.34 -20.17
CA LEU A 371 0.78 7.78 -20.27
C LEU A 371 2.01 8.19 -19.45
N VAL A 372 3.03 8.72 -20.11
CA VAL A 372 4.28 9.17 -19.50
C VAL A 372 4.25 10.69 -19.36
N GLY A 373 4.29 11.18 -18.12
CA GLY A 373 4.37 12.61 -17.80
C GLY A 373 5.71 13.24 -18.20
N SER A 374 5.75 14.57 -18.25
CA SER A 374 6.93 15.32 -18.70
C SER A 374 8.19 15.15 -17.82
N ALA A 375 8.01 14.84 -16.54
CA ALA A 375 9.08 14.56 -15.58
C ALA A 375 9.28 13.05 -15.34
N ALA A 376 8.79 12.21 -16.25
CA ALA A 376 8.80 10.77 -16.11
C ALA A 376 9.51 10.07 -17.27
N SER A 377 9.93 8.83 -17.00
CA SER A 377 10.51 7.92 -17.98
C SER A 377 9.72 6.61 -18.04
N PHE A 378 9.60 6.05 -19.25
CA PHE A 378 9.12 4.69 -19.46
C PHE A 378 10.17 3.89 -20.23
N LEU A 379 10.65 2.81 -19.60
CA LEU A 379 11.60 1.87 -20.18
C LEU A 379 10.86 0.59 -20.55
N ASN A 380 10.63 0.33 -21.83
CA ASN A 380 9.95 -0.87 -22.28
C ASN A 380 10.94 -1.86 -22.89
N ALA A 381 11.24 -2.95 -22.18
CA ALA A 381 11.90 -4.13 -22.76
C ALA A 381 10.93 -5.27 -23.09
N GLY A 382 9.66 -5.16 -22.68
CA GLY A 382 8.64 -6.20 -22.79
C GLY A 382 7.59 -5.90 -23.86
N LEU A 383 6.33 -6.22 -23.57
CA LEU A 383 5.20 -6.01 -24.47
C LEU A 383 4.20 -5.01 -23.90
N VAL A 384 3.87 -3.97 -24.67
CA VAL A 384 2.72 -3.09 -24.40
C VAL A 384 1.71 -3.30 -25.51
N SER A 385 0.54 -3.85 -25.17
CA SER A 385 -0.53 -4.03 -26.14
C SER A 385 -1.28 -2.73 -26.42
N GLY A 386 -1.43 -1.89 -25.39
CA GLY A 386 -2.07 -0.57 -25.49
C GLY A 386 -1.20 0.49 -26.17
N ASN A 387 -1.77 1.68 -26.31
CA ASN A 387 -1.07 2.84 -26.87
C ASN A 387 -0.12 3.44 -25.83
N VAL A 388 0.97 4.05 -26.27
CA VAL A 388 1.86 4.84 -25.41
C VAL A 388 1.77 6.31 -25.78
N GLY A 389 1.31 7.14 -24.84
CA GLY A 389 1.43 8.59 -24.90
C GLY A 389 2.66 9.04 -24.12
N ASN A 390 3.60 9.73 -24.78
CA ASN A 390 4.87 10.14 -24.17
C ASN A 390 5.04 11.67 -24.18
N PHE A 391 5.00 12.29 -23.00
CA PHE A 391 5.39 13.69 -22.79
C PHE A 391 6.79 13.84 -22.18
N GLY A 392 7.36 12.75 -21.65
CA GLY A 392 8.68 12.71 -21.02
C GLY A 392 9.68 11.94 -21.87
N VAL A 393 10.27 10.90 -21.29
CA VAL A 393 11.24 10.03 -21.96
C VAL A 393 10.66 8.62 -22.16
N LEU A 394 10.72 8.11 -23.38
CA LEU A 394 10.44 6.73 -23.72
C LEU A 394 11.71 6.07 -24.27
N ALA A 395 12.12 4.94 -23.69
CA ALA A 395 13.09 4.04 -24.31
C ALA A 395 12.42 2.69 -24.57
N ASN A 396 12.21 2.35 -25.84
CA ASN A 396 11.58 1.11 -26.25
C ASN A 396 12.60 0.18 -26.91
N SER A 397 12.95 -0.91 -26.22
CA SER A 397 13.67 -2.06 -26.79
C SER A 397 12.78 -3.28 -27.00
N GLY A 398 11.56 -3.26 -26.46
CA GLY A 398 10.53 -4.30 -26.62
C GLY A 398 9.56 -4.00 -27.75
N THR A 399 8.28 -4.37 -27.56
CA THR A 399 7.20 -4.16 -28.54
C THR A 399 6.10 -3.29 -27.95
N ILE A 400 5.64 -2.30 -28.72
CA ILE A 400 4.43 -1.52 -28.46
C ILE A 400 3.48 -1.72 -29.64
N THR A 401 2.37 -2.44 -29.46
CA THR A 401 1.46 -2.74 -30.59
C THR A 401 0.44 -1.63 -30.84
N GLY A 402 -0.07 -0.97 -29.79
CA GLY A 402 -1.11 0.07 -29.91
C GLY A 402 -0.62 1.38 -30.57
N GLY A 403 0.68 1.52 -30.76
CA GLY A 403 1.30 2.70 -31.37
C GLY A 403 1.75 3.75 -30.36
N LEU A 404 2.47 4.75 -30.86
CA LEU A 404 3.17 5.76 -30.08
C LEU A 404 2.66 7.17 -30.44
N ALA A 405 2.19 7.91 -29.45
CA ALA A 405 1.98 9.36 -29.54
C ALA A 405 3.10 10.06 -28.75
N ASN A 406 4.11 10.56 -29.45
CA ASN A 406 5.30 11.16 -28.85
C ASN A 406 5.29 12.69 -28.93
N ALA A 407 5.21 13.34 -27.77
CA ALA A 407 5.45 14.77 -27.57
C ALA A 407 6.78 15.06 -26.85
N GLY A 408 7.40 14.05 -26.23
CA GLY A 408 8.69 14.13 -25.55
C GLY A 408 9.85 13.56 -26.38
N LEU A 409 10.78 12.88 -25.72
CA LEU A 409 11.88 12.13 -26.34
C LEU A 409 11.54 10.65 -26.40
N ALA A 410 11.51 10.05 -27.58
CA ALA A 410 11.34 8.62 -27.78
C ALA A 410 12.55 8.01 -28.49
N LEU A 411 13.18 7.02 -27.86
CA LEU A 411 14.20 6.17 -28.46
C LEU A 411 13.59 4.79 -28.72
N ASN A 412 13.48 4.41 -29.99
CA ASN A 412 12.97 3.11 -30.40
C ASN A 412 14.10 2.25 -30.99
N THR A 413 14.50 1.20 -30.28
CA THR A 413 15.36 0.11 -30.79
C THR A 413 14.57 -1.19 -30.97
N GLY A 414 13.33 -1.25 -30.47
CA GLY A 414 12.41 -2.37 -30.61
C GLY A 414 11.40 -2.16 -31.74
N THR A 415 10.15 -2.58 -31.52
CA THR A 415 9.05 -2.40 -32.48
C THR A 415 7.95 -1.51 -31.90
N VAL A 416 7.44 -0.58 -32.70
CA VAL A 416 6.21 0.16 -32.42
C VAL A 416 5.21 -0.01 -33.58
N GLY A 417 3.93 -0.16 -33.29
CA GLY A 417 2.89 -0.41 -34.30
C GLY A 417 2.71 0.73 -35.31
N GLY A 418 2.94 1.97 -34.90
CA GLY A 418 2.87 3.20 -35.68
C GLY A 418 3.21 4.38 -34.79
N ALA A 419 3.53 5.55 -35.36
CA ALA A 419 3.95 6.69 -34.56
C ALA A 419 3.37 8.03 -35.05
N THR A 420 2.89 8.83 -34.10
CA THR A 420 2.65 10.27 -34.27
C THR A 420 3.66 11.00 -33.40
N ASN A 421 4.50 11.84 -34.00
CA ASN A 421 5.60 12.52 -33.36
C ASN A 421 5.49 14.04 -33.49
N SER A 422 5.24 14.72 -32.38
CA SER A 422 5.41 16.17 -32.22
C SER A 422 6.67 16.55 -31.43
N GLY A 423 7.31 15.57 -30.77
CA GLY A 423 8.57 15.73 -30.05
C GLY A 423 9.80 15.29 -30.85
N SER A 424 10.72 14.58 -30.20
CA SER A 424 11.90 13.97 -30.80
C SER A 424 11.78 12.46 -30.83
N LEU A 425 11.80 11.86 -32.02
CA LEU A 425 11.79 10.42 -32.23
C LEU A 425 13.12 9.97 -32.84
N ILE A 426 13.83 9.07 -32.17
CA ILE A 426 15.00 8.37 -32.69
C ILE A 426 14.61 6.91 -32.92
N ASN A 427 14.46 6.51 -34.17
CA ASN A 427 14.11 5.15 -34.57
C ASN A 427 15.34 4.41 -35.13
N ALA A 428 15.88 3.49 -34.35
CA ALA A 428 16.88 2.51 -34.78
C ALA A 428 16.27 1.09 -34.94
N GLY A 429 15.05 0.88 -34.45
CA GLY A 429 14.28 -0.35 -34.62
C GLY A 429 13.24 -0.24 -35.73
N THR A 430 12.03 -0.73 -35.45
CA THR A 430 10.92 -0.79 -36.41
C THR A 430 9.75 0.06 -35.96
N VAL A 431 9.28 0.96 -36.82
CA VAL A 431 7.92 1.48 -36.81
C VAL A 431 7.16 0.66 -37.84
N ALA A 432 6.35 -0.32 -37.41
CA ALA A 432 5.72 -1.29 -38.30
C ALA A 432 4.72 -0.63 -39.26
N GLY A 433 3.96 0.35 -38.75
CA GLY A 433 3.01 1.16 -39.51
C GLY A 433 3.61 2.47 -40.01
N GLY A 434 2.75 3.48 -40.17
CA GLY A 434 3.15 4.80 -40.65
C GLY A 434 3.73 5.72 -39.57
N LEU A 435 4.35 6.81 -40.03
CA LEU A 435 4.85 7.90 -39.19
C LEU A 435 4.18 9.23 -39.59
N THR A 436 3.51 9.89 -38.66
CA THR A 436 3.12 11.30 -38.79
C THR A 436 4.07 12.14 -37.95
N ASN A 437 4.85 13.02 -38.57
CA ASN A 437 5.90 13.80 -37.94
C ASN A 437 5.68 15.30 -38.08
N THR A 438 5.39 15.98 -36.98
CA THR A 438 5.39 17.44 -36.87
C THR A 438 6.59 17.96 -36.07
N GLY A 439 7.31 17.08 -35.36
CA GLY A 439 8.53 17.37 -34.61
C GLY A 439 9.81 17.00 -35.37
N THR A 440 10.75 16.37 -34.67
CA THR A 440 12.01 15.87 -35.24
C THR A 440 12.04 14.35 -35.20
N ALA A 441 12.26 13.70 -36.34
CA ALA A 441 12.40 12.25 -36.45
C ALA A 441 13.72 11.87 -37.12
N LEU A 442 14.50 11.00 -36.48
CA LEU A 442 15.71 10.39 -37.01
C LEU A 442 15.43 8.91 -37.22
N ASN A 443 15.36 8.48 -38.47
CA ASN A 443 15.17 7.08 -38.84
C ASN A 443 16.48 6.47 -39.33
N ALA A 444 17.07 5.60 -38.51
CA ALA A 444 18.18 4.71 -38.91
C ALA A 444 17.71 3.25 -39.09
N GLY A 445 16.51 2.91 -38.60
CA GLY A 445 15.89 1.59 -38.74
C GLY A 445 14.87 1.52 -39.87
N THR A 446 13.72 0.90 -39.59
CA THR A 446 12.64 0.71 -40.57
C THR A 446 11.40 1.48 -40.16
N ILE A 447 10.78 2.18 -41.12
CA ILE A 447 9.38 2.60 -41.07
C ILE A 447 8.65 1.81 -42.14
N GLY A 448 7.78 0.88 -41.77
CA GLY A 448 7.12 -0.04 -42.69
C GLY A 448 6.03 0.63 -43.54
N GLY A 449 5.33 1.61 -42.96
CA GLY A 449 4.25 2.34 -43.62
C GLY A 449 4.67 3.64 -44.30
N GLY A 450 3.66 4.42 -44.72
CA GLY A 450 3.85 5.76 -45.27
C GLY A 450 4.24 6.79 -44.21
N VAL A 451 4.84 7.88 -44.64
CA VAL A 451 5.28 8.98 -43.78
C VAL A 451 4.64 10.29 -44.21
N ILE A 452 4.07 11.01 -43.26
CA ILE A 452 3.60 12.38 -43.44
C ILE A 452 4.47 13.25 -42.54
N SER A 453 5.28 14.15 -43.12
CA SER A 453 6.20 14.99 -42.36
C SER A 453 6.01 16.47 -42.69
N SER A 454 5.58 17.24 -41.69
CA SER A 454 5.65 18.71 -41.70
C SER A 454 6.79 19.25 -40.84
N GLY A 455 7.44 18.39 -40.05
CA GLY A 455 8.62 18.71 -39.25
C GLY A 455 9.94 18.36 -39.94
N ILE A 456 10.95 18.01 -39.15
CA ILE A 456 12.27 17.54 -39.62
C ILE A 456 12.29 16.01 -39.61
N LEU A 457 12.62 15.41 -40.75
CA LEU A 457 12.82 13.98 -40.91
C LEU A 457 14.19 13.71 -41.52
N SER A 458 15.06 13.02 -40.78
CA SER A 458 16.33 12.48 -41.29
C SER A 458 16.18 10.98 -41.48
N ASN A 459 16.29 10.51 -42.72
CA ASN A 459 16.21 9.10 -43.09
C ASN A 459 17.57 8.57 -43.55
N ALA A 460 18.19 7.75 -42.69
CA ALA A 460 19.33 6.90 -43.01
C ALA A 460 18.93 5.41 -43.11
N GLY A 461 17.71 5.08 -42.68
CA GLY A 461 17.14 3.74 -42.73
C GLY A 461 16.20 3.51 -43.93
N THR A 462 15.27 2.56 -43.78
CA THR A 462 14.28 2.23 -44.81
C THR A 462 12.92 2.84 -44.48
N ILE A 463 12.28 3.46 -45.47
CA ILE A 463 10.86 3.80 -45.46
C ILE A 463 10.16 2.92 -46.50
N GLY A 464 9.32 1.99 -46.06
CA GLY A 464 8.62 1.04 -46.92
C GLY A 464 7.45 1.66 -47.69
N GLY A 465 6.80 2.69 -47.14
CA GLY A 465 5.74 3.43 -47.81
C GLY A 465 6.20 4.68 -48.56
N GLY A 466 5.25 5.47 -49.03
CA GLY A 466 5.50 6.78 -49.63
C GLY A 466 5.69 7.87 -48.59
N VAL A 467 6.40 8.94 -48.97
CA VAL A 467 6.64 10.11 -48.11
C VAL A 467 5.89 11.33 -48.65
N ALA A 468 5.02 11.93 -47.84
CA ALA A 468 4.44 13.24 -48.07
C ALA A 468 5.17 14.27 -47.19
N ASN A 469 5.96 15.14 -47.82
CA ASN A 469 6.80 16.12 -47.13
C ASN A 469 6.31 17.55 -47.36
N THR A 470 5.99 18.26 -46.29
CA THR A 470 5.79 19.72 -46.26
C THR A 470 6.84 20.43 -45.41
N GLY A 471 7.69 19.69 -44.70
CA GLY A 471 8.79 20.20 -43.87
C GLY A 471 10.16 19.98 -44.51
N LEU A 472 11.12 19.53 -43.70
CA LEU A 472 12.47 19.16 -44.14
C LEU A 472 12.64 17.64 -44.11
N LEU A 473 12.94 17.05 -45.26
CA LEU A 473 13.36 15.65 -45.39
C LEU A 473 14.82 15.59 -45.82
N ALA A 474 15.71 15.08 -44.97
CA ALA A 474 17.05 14.66 -45.38
C ALA A 474 17.04 13.15 -45.58
N THR A 475 17.37 12.63 -46.77
CA THR A 475 17.39 11.18 -47.03
C THR A 475 18.72 10.76 -47.65
N SER A 476 19.26 9.65 -47.14
CA SER A 476 20.52 9.04 -47.59
C SER A 476 20.38 7.55 -47.88
N SER A 477 19.15 7.04 -47.89
CA SER A 477 18.84 5.62 -47.99
C SER A 477 17.50 5.41 -48.73
N THR A 478 16.79 4.33 -48.45
CA THR A 478 15.65 3.88 -49.26
C THR A 478 14.31 4.49 -48.83
N ILE A 479 13.55 4.97 -49.82
CA ILE A 479 12.12 5.25 -49.76
C ILE A 479 11.45 4.40 -50.85
N SER A 480 10.59 3.45 -50.47
CA SER A 480 10.07 2.45 -51.42
C SER A 480 8.74 2.83 -52.09
N GLY A 481 7.93 3.71 -51.48
CA GLY A 481 6.55 3.98 -51.92
C GLY A 481 6.31 5.34 -52.57
N GLY A 482 7.36 6.04 -52.99
CA GLY A 482 7.29 7.33 -53.68
C GLY A 482 7.51 8.53 -52.76
N LEU A 483 7.57 9.72 -53.38
CA LEU A 483 7.78 10.99 -52.69
C LEU A 483 6.84 12.05 -53.26
N THR A 484 5.99 12.63 -52.41
CA THR A 484 5.26 13.86 -52.70
C THR A 484 5.87 14.99 -51.87
N ASN A 485 6.50 15.97 -52.53
CA ASN A 485 7.16 17.08 -51.87
C ASN A 485 6.44 18.41 -52.13
N ALA A 486 6.23 19.16 -51.05
CA ALA A 486 5.87 20.58 -51.06
C ALA A 486 6.76 21.41 -50.11
N GLY A 487 7.79 20.79 -49.52
CA GLY A 487 8.75 21.42 -48.62
C GLY A 487 10.19 21.34 -49.18
N THR A 488 11.16 21.06 -48.31
CA THR A 488 12.57 20.85 -48.69
C THR A 488 12.96 19.39 -48.55
N VAL A 489 13.57 18.84 -49.60
CA VAL A 489 14.16 17.50 -49.61
C VAL A 489 15.65 17.64 -49.94
N LEU A 490 16.50 17.06 -49.09
CA LEU A 490 17.94 16.92 -49.29
C LEU A 490 18.26 15.44 -49.46
N ALA A 491 18.38 14.99 -50.70
CA ALA A 491 18.74 13.63 -51.04
C ALA A 491 20.25 13.54 -51.31
N SER A 492 20.99 12.87 -50.43
CA SER A 492 22.45 12.74 -50.54
C SER A 492 22.91 11.38 -51.04
N ALA A 493 22.08 10.34 -50.90
CA ALA A 493 22.33 8.99 -51.40
C ALA A 493 21.03 8.17 -51.38
N GLY A 494 21.10 6.95 -51.90
CA GLY A 494 20.06 5.93 -51.73
C GLY A 494 19.11 5.83 -52.92
N ARG A 495 17.87 5.42 -52.65
CA ARG A 495 16.90 5.07 -53.68
C ARG A 495 15.50 5.58 -53.30
N ILE A 496 14.83 6.24 -54.24
CA ILE A 496 13.44 6.70 -54.09
C ILE A 496 12.62 5.98 -55.17
N ASP A 497 11.97 4.90 -54.79
CA ASP A 497 11.12 4.10 -55.66
C ASP A 497 9.71 4.61 -55.69
N GLY A 498 9.02 4.33 -56.80
CA GLY A 498 7.67 4.83 -57.04
C GLY A 498 7.66 6.29 -57.55
N PRO A 499 6.46 6.86 -57.73
CA PRO A 499 6.32 8.21 -58.28
C PRO A 499 6.96 9.27 -57.38
N ILE A 500 7.70 10.18 -58.00
CA ILE A 500 8.23 11.39 -57.35
C ILE A 500 7.48 12.60 -57.91
N ALA A 501 6.75 13.30 -57.05
CA ALA A 501 6.03 14.52 -57.36
C ALA A 501 6.56 15.67 -56.51
N ASN A 502 7.37 16.54 -57.11
CA ASN A 502 7.80 17.80 -56.50
C ASN A 502 6.78 18.89 -56.82
N ASN A 503 5.75 19.00 -55.98
CA ASN A 503 4.62 19.92 -56.18
C ASN A 503 4.96 21.37 -55.80
N ALA A 504 5.89 21.56 -54.86
CA ALA A 504 6.41 22.87 -54.45
C ALA A 504 7.76 22.71 -53.73
N GLY A 505 8.45 23.83 -53.49
CA GLY A 505 9.67 23.84 -52.69
C GLY A 505 10.89 23.30 -53.42
N LEU A 506 11.81 22.69 -52.68
CA LEU A 506 13.13 22.26 -53.16
C LEU A 506 13.28 20.74 -53.06
N LEU A 507 13.69 20.11 -54.14
CA LEU A 507 14.31 18.78 -54.15
C LEU A 507 15.78 18.94 -54.57
N ALA A 508 16.69 18.84 -53.61
CA ALA A 508 18.13 18.91 -53.85
C ALA A 508 18.75 17.52 -53.85
N VAL A 509 19.43 17.16 -54.94
CA VAL A 509 20.17 15.90 -55.11
C VAL A 509 21.66 16.23 -55.08
N SER A 510 22.34 15.78 -54.03
CA SER A 510 23.75 16.11 -53.76
C SER A 510 24.72 14.94 -53.93
N GLY A 511 24.20 13.71 -54.03
CA GLY A 511 24.99 12.52 -54.37
C GLY A 511 24.23 11.58 -55.30
N SER A 512 24.56 10.28 -55.29
CA SER A 512 23.95 9.30 -56.19
C SER A 512 22.61 8.82 -55.66
N VAL A 513 21.53 9.18 -56.32
CA VAL A 513 20.15 8.79 -56.00
C VAL A 513 19.54 8.02 -57.17
N ALA A 514 19.04 6.81 -56.92
CA ALA A 514 18.33 6.03 -57.92
C ALA A 514 16.80 6.15 -57.73
N GLY A 515 16.03 5.95 -58.80
CA GLY A 515 14.58 5.78 -58.70
C GLY A 515 14.02 4.92 -59.82
N THR A 516 12.89 4.25 -59.57
CA THR A 516 12.22 3.37 -60.54
C THR A 516 10.87 3.89 -61.02
N GLY A 517 10.44 5.06 -60.58
CA GLY A 517 9.14 5.64 -60.91
C GLY A 517 9.23 6.94 -61.69
N PRO A 518 8.07 7.42 -62.20
CA PRO A 518 8.01 8.68 -62.93
C PRO A 518 8.37 9.86 -62.04
N PHE A 519 8.98 10.88 -62.64
CA PHE A 519 9.34 12.14 -61.98
C PHE A 519 8.52 13.29 -62.55
N ALA A 520 7.86 14.05 -61.67
CA ALA A 520 7.13 15.27 -62.01
C ALA A 520 7.61 16.43 -61.13
N ASN A 521 7.89 17.58 -61.75
CA ASN A 521 8.23 18.83 -61.07
C ASN A 521 7.24 19.91 -61.50
N ALA A 522 6.45 20.41 -60.56
CA ALA A 522 5.44 21.42 -60.83
C ALA A 522 6.07 22.78 -61.17
N ALA A 523 5.32 23.62 -61.88
CA ALA A 523 5.72 25.00 -62.14
C ALA A 523 5.93 25.75 -60.83
N GLY A 524 7.10 26.36 -60.65
CA GLY A 524 7.49 27.06 -59.42
C GLY A 524 8.18 26.18 -58.36
N ALA A 525 8.22 24.84 -58.54
CA ALA A 525 9.05 23.95 -57.73
C ALA A 525 10.48 23.87 -58.30
N THR A 526 11.48 23.69 -57.42
CA THR A 526 12.90 23.62 -57.80
C THR A 526 13.44 22.21 -57.64
N LEU A 527 14.02 21.69 -58.73
CA LEU A 527 14.95 20.55 -58.70
C LEU A 527 16.38 21.10 -58.80
N ALA A 528 17.22 20.82 -57.82
CA ALA A 528 18.62 21.21 -57.81
C ALA A 528 19.52 19.97 -57.77
N VAL A 529 20.27 19.70 -58.84
CA VAL A 529 21.31 18.66 -58.84
C VAL A 529 22.66 19.36 -58.71
N THR A 530 23.30 19.25 -57.54
CA THR A 530 24.55 19.96 -57.26
C THR A 530 25.75 19.19 -57.82
N THR A 531 26.91 19.84 -57.88
CA THR A 531 28.17 19.23 -58.35
C THR A 531 28.48 17.96 -57.54
N GLY A 532 28.51 16.80 -58.21
CA GLY A 532 28.67 15.48 -57.57
C GLY A 532 27.37 14.68 -57.37
N GLY A 533 26.20 15.30 -57.58
CA GLY A 533 24.91 14.63 -57.58
C GLY A 533 24.60 13.94 -58.92
N SER A 534 23.94 12.78 -58.86
CA SER A 534 23.42 12.09 -60.05
C SER A 534 22.08 11.43 -59.72
N TYR A 535 21.08 11.63 -60.57
CA TYR A 535 19.81 10.92 -60.49
C TYR A 535 19.69 9.91 -61.64
N SER A 536 19.57 8.63 -61.33
CA SER A 536 19.43 7.56 -62.34
C SER A 536 18.05 6.91 -62.28
N LEU A 537 17.30 6.97 -63.38
CA LEU A 537 16.07 6.19 -63.58
C LEU A 537 16.43 4.76 -63.99
N ALA A 538 15.98 3.78 -63.19
CA ALA A 538 16.02 2.38 -63.58
C ALA A 538 14.66 1.99 -64.19
N GLY A 539 14.58 2.04 -65.53
CA GLY A 539 13.42 1.64 -66.34
C GLY A 539 13.61 2.03 -67.81
N PRO A 540 12.92 1.36 -68.78
CA PRO A 540 12.96 1.79 -70.17
C PRO A 540 12.31 3.17 -70.30
N LEU A 541 12.97 4.07 -71.05
CA LEU A 541 12.54 5.44 -71.35
C LEU A 541 11.15 5.50 -72.01
#